data_AF-A0A941PY72-F1
#
_entry.id   AF-A0A941PY72-F1
#
_cell.length_a   1.000
_cell.length_b   1.000
_cell.length_c   1.000
_cell.angle_alpha   90.00
_cell.angle_beta   90.00
_cell.angle_gamma   90.00
#
_symmetry.space_group_name_H-M   'P 1'
#
loop_
_entity.id
_entity.type
_entity.pdbx_description
1 polymer ?
#
loop_
_entity_poly.entity_id
_entity_poly.type
_entity_poly.pdbx_seq_one_letter_code
_entity_poly.pdbx_strand_id
1 'polypeptide(L)'
;MTTTALFAPLDADLHARALALLDDEWLAHDADLAPVLPIVLARGVGQDWHKAGTFRHHLVGVARTLALWRQPRDVRLLGLLHSVYGNAFVDLVKFDPTRERARLREAVGERAEQLVYLFCTASRAQFVRQLLAGRIEPDGSVQVGEQRLPADVVGAFIVVSMADTCEQWFAWQEDIYSGFPDVPQVPQAAHWMAALWPGPMRPPSRIYAHISQLGAALQHPALKGLLPMPPVFDHCTRTLAAGDEAAASSLYWSVIAQDQPLVQMDGAVAALEHAARLNPWVGEPQMVLAQLYLIAGRSKEAEAAATGALQCYSAWGNAWDKRVQWDAWMAWARILRQGAQTGAWPERLDKLNNVALRPERP
;
A
#
# COMPACT_ATOMS: atom_id res chain seq x y z
N MET A 1 17.48 9.50 28.26
CA MET A 1 17.08 9.07 26.91
C MET A 1 15.63 8.64 27.02
N THR A 2 14.70 9.43 26.50
CA THR A 2 13.29 9.02 26.39
C THR A 2 13.24 7.86 25.40
N THR A 3 13.01 6.65 25.90
CA THR A 3 12.83 5.46 25.05
C THR A 3 11.56 5.68 24.23
N THR A 4 11.70 6.06 22.96
CA THR A 4 10.57 6.12 22.03
C THR A 4 9.93 4.73 21.99
N ALA A 5 8.61 4.67 22.18
CA ALA A 5 7.88 3.41 22.08
C ALA A 5 8.12 2.77 20.71
N LEU A 6 8.39 1.46 20.69
CA LEU A 6 8.69 0.71 19.47
C LEU A 6 7.50 0.67 18.49
N PHE A 7 6.27 0.68 19.03
CA PHE A 7 5.04 0.53 18.27
C PHE A 7 4.17 1.77 18.42
N ALA A 8 3.55 2.20 17.32
CA ALA A 8 2.64 3.33 17.32
C ALA A 8 1.33 2.97 18.06
N PRO A 9 0.71 3.92 18.77
CA PRO A 9 -0.62 3.72 19.32
C PRO A 9 -1.67 3.62 18.19
N LEU A 10 -2.81 2.99 18.49
CA LEU A 10 -3.92 2.85 17.55
C LEU A 10 -4.79 4.12 17.55
N ASP A 11 -4.95 4.72 16.38
CA ASP A 11 -5.95 5.76 16.12
C ASP A 11 -7.32 5.08 15.95
N ALA A 12 -8.23 5.34 16.90
CA ALA A 12 -9.55 4.69 16.95
C ALA A 12 -10.43 5.04 15.74
N ASP A 13 -10.39 6.28 15.26
CA ASP A 13 -11.21 6.74 14.13
C ASP A 13 -10.68 6.19 12.80
N LEU A 14 -9.36 6.11 12.66
CA LEU A 14 -8.72 5.45 11.53
C LEU A 14 -9.00 3.95 11.52
N HIS A 15 -8.90 3.30 12.69
CA HIS A 15 -9.19 1.88 12.81
C HIS A 15 -10.65 1.55 12.52
N ALA A 16 -11.60 2.33 13.06
CA ALA A 16 -13.03 2.14 12.79
C ALA A 16 -13.36 2.24 11.29
N ARG A 17 -12.74 3.21 10.58
CA ARG A 17 -12.85 3.29 9.11
C ARG A 17 -12.28 2.08 8.40
N ALA A 18 -11.11 1.61 8.83
CA ALA A 18 -10.50 0.43 8.26
C ALA A 18 -11.39 -0.81 8.44
N LEU A 19 -11.98 -0.99 9.63
CA LEU A 19 -12.90 -2.10 9.89
C LEU A 19 -14.14 -2.08 8.98
N ALA A 20 -14.68 -0.90 8.65
CA ALA A 20 -15.80 -0.79 7.72
C ALA A 20 -15.46 -1.27 6.30
N LEU A 21 -14.18 -1.24 5.91
CA LEU A 21 -13.69 -1.68 4.60
C LEU A 21 -13.31 -3.18 4.57
N LEU A 22 -13.55 -3.92 5.66
CA LEU A 22 -13.47 -5.39 5.69
C LEU A 22 -14.76 -6.05 5.16
N ASP A 23 -15.85 -5.30 4.99
CA ASP A 23 -17.03 -5.78 4.30
C ASP A 23 -16.70 -5.99 2.81
N ASP A 24 -16.76 -7.21 2.30
CA ASP A 24 -16.47 -7.52 0.89
C ASP A 24 -17.36 -6.75 -0.09
N GLU A 25 -18.54 -6.27 0.36
CA GLU A 25 -19.48 -5.48 -0.44
C GLU A 25 -19.33 -3.97 -0.26
N TRP A 26 -18.34 -3.48 0.49
CA TRP A 26 -18.17 -2.04 0.81
C TRP A 26 -18.21 -1.16 -0.45
N LEU A 27 -17.62 -1.63 -1.54
CA LEU A 27 -17.50 -0.88 -2.79
C LEU A 27 -18.83 -0.84 -3.56
N ALA A 28 -19.69 -1.85 -3.41
CA ALA A 28 -21.04 -1.86 -3.98
C ALA A 28 -21.98 -0.90 -3.23
N HIS A 29 -21.65 -0.57 -1.98
CA HIS A 29 -22.38 0.40 -1.15
C HIS A 29 -21.82 1.83 -1.22
N ASP A 30 -20.66 2.05 -1.85
CA ASP A 30 -20.08 3.39 -2.01
C ASP A 30 -20.84 4.22 -3.05
N ALA A 31 -21.41 5.34 -2.63
CA ALA A 31 -22.27 6.17 -3.47
C ALA A 31 -21.57 6.75 -4.72
N ASP A 32 -20.25 6.94 -4.67
CA ASP A 32 -19.48 7.52 -5.77
C ASP A 32 -18.89 6.46 -6.69
N LEU A 33 -18.40 5.35 -6.14
CA LEU A 33 -17.68 4.33 -6.89
C LEU A 33 -18.59 3.21 -7.42
N ALA A 34 -19.63 2.83 -6.68
CA ALA A 34 -20.53 1.74 -7.07
C ALA A 34 -21.14 1.91 -8.47
N PRO A 35 -21.61 3.11 -8.89
CA PRO A 35 -22.19 3.30 -10.22
C PRO A 35 -21.19 3.04 -11.37
N VAL A 36 -19.89 3.13 -11.09
CA VAL A 36 -18.82 3.01 -12.10
C VAL A 36 -18.29 1.57 -12.20
N LEU A 37 -18.48 0.74 -11.17
CA LEU A 37 -17.98 -0.64 -11.18
C LEU A 37 -18.44 -1.46 -12.40
N PRO A 38 -19.71 -1.44 -12.82
CA PRO A 38 -20.14 -2.24 -13.98
C PRO A 38 -19.39 -1.86 -15.26
N ILE A 39 -19.04 -0.57 -15.43
CA ILE A 39 -18.30 -0.05 -16.58
C ILE A 39 -16.89 -0.65 -16.63
N VAL A 40 -16.23 -0.73 -15.47
CA VAL A 40 -14.88 -1.31 -15.34
C VAL A 40 -14.92 -2.83 -15.46
N LEU A 41 -15.84 -3.49 -14.76
CA LEU A 41 -15.98 -4.95 -14.74
C LEU A 41 -16.32 -5.52 -16.12
N ALA A 42 -17.13 -4.83 -16.92
CA ALA A 42 -17.48 -5.22 -18.28
C ALA A 42 -16.25 -5.32 -19.22
N ARG A 43 -15.09 -4.78 -18.83
CA ARG A 43 -13.83 -4.84 -19.60
C ARG A 43 -12.94 -6.05 -19.25
N GLY A 44 -13.48 -7.01 -18.48
CA GLY A 44 -12.78 -8.26 -18.16
C GLY A 44 -11.69 -8.12 -17.08
N VAL A 45 -11.67 -7.01 -16.32
CA VAL A 45 -10.62 -6.74 -15.33
C VAL A 45 -10.49 -7.82 -14.24
N GLY A 46 -11.54 -8.60 -14.00
CA GLY A 46 -11.51 -9.74 -13.09
C GLY A 46 -10.83 -10.99 -13.65
N GLN A 47 -10.56 -11.02 -14.96
CA GLN A 47 -9.92 -12.13 -15.67
C GLN A 47 -8.49 -11.79 -16.11
N ASP A 48 -8.14 -10.49 -16.13
CA ASP A 48 -6.78 -10.07 -16.46
C ASP A 48 -5.83 -10.29 -15.29
N TRP A 49 -4.72 -10.96 -15.56
CA TRP A 49 -3.58 -11.01 -14.67
C TRP A 49 -3.02 -9.60 -14.41
N HIS A 50 -2.68 -9.31 -13.16
CA HIS A 50 -2.04 -8.06 -12.76
C HIS A 50 -1.15 -8.27 -11.52
N LYS A 51 0.11 -8.63 -11.75
CA LYS A 51 1.17 -8.68 -10.73
C LYS A 51 0.79 -9.59 -9.54
N ALA A 52 0.36 -9.05 -8.40
CA ALA A 52 0.03 -9.82 -7.21
C ALA A 52 -1.37 -10.48 -7.25
N GLY A 53 -2.17 -10.23 -8.29
CA GLY A 53 -3.53 -10.77 -8.40
C GLY A 53 -4.17 -10.49 -9.76
N THR A 54 -5.48 -10.24 -9.76
CA THR A 54 -6.21 -9.78 -10.95
C THR A 54 -6.21 -8.26 -11.04
N PHE A 55 -6.47 -7.70 -12.21
CA PHE A 55 -6.56 -6.25 -12.35
C PHE A 55 -7.72 -5.67 -11.51
N ARG A 56 -8.84 -6.38 -11.37
CA ARG A 56 -9.91 -6.03 -10.43
C ARG A 56 -9.39 -5.92 -9.00
N HIS A 57 -8.62 -6.91 -8.55
CA HIS A 57 -8.07 -6.93 -7.20
C HIS A 57 -7.23 -5.67 -6.93
N HIS A 58 -6.35 -5.34 -7.87
CA HIS A 58 -5.52 -4.15 -7.83
C HIS A 58 -6.35 -2.85 -7.75
N LEU A 59 -7.31 -2.67 -8.65
CA LEU A 59 -8.15 -1.47 -8.68
C LEU A 59 -8.95 -1.28 -7.38
N VAL A 60 -9.49 -2.37 -6.82
CA VAL A 60 -10.21 -2.34 -5.54
C VAL A 60 -9.25 -2.01 -4.39
N GLY A 61 -8.02 -2.55 -4.40
CA GLY A 61 -6.99 -2.23 -3.41
C GLY A 61 -6.61 -0.75 -3.39
N VAL A 62 -6.42 -0.15 -4.57
CA VAL A 62 -6.15 1.30 -4.70
C VAL A 62 -7.35 2.11 -4.20
N ALA A 63 -8.57 1.75 -4.64
CA ALA A 63 -9.79 2.43 -4.21
C ALA A 63 -9.98 2.37 -2.68
N ARG A 64 -9.68 1.23 -2.05
CA ARG A 64 -9.75 1.05 -0.59
C ARG A 64 -8.83 2.01 0.15
N THR A 65 -7.57 2.10 -0.28
CA THR A 65 -6.59 3.04 0.31
C THR A 65 -7.07 4.49 0.18
N LEU A 66 -7.55 4.90 -0.99
CA LEU A 66 -8.03 6.27 -1.22
C LEU A 66 -9.32 6.59 -0.45
N ALA A 67 -10.23 5.62 -0.30
CA ALA A 67 -11.43 5.76 0.53
C ALA A 67 -11.06 5.91 2.01
N LEU A 68 -10.12 5.10 2.50
CA LEU A 68 -9.60 5.17 3.88
C LEU A 68 -8.95 6.53 4.18
N TRP A 69 -8.20 7.06 3.22
CA TRP A 69 -7.60 8.39 3.26
C TRP A 69 -8.60 9.54 3.03
N ARG A 70 -9.89 9.23 2.90
CA ARG A 70 -10.99 10.18 2.67
C ARG A 70 -10.76 11.10 1.47
N GLN A 71 -10.13 10.58 0.42
CA GLN A 71 -9.91 11.37 -0.79
C GLN A 71 -11.25 11.78 -1.44
N PRO A 72 -11.31 12.96 -2.07
CA PRO A 72 -12.55 13.43 -2.70
C PRO A 72 -12.94 12.51 -3.87
N ARG A 73 -14.23 12.56 -4.22
CA ARG A 73 -14.86 11.75 -5.29
C ARG A 73 -13.97 11.58 -6.52
N ASP A 74 -13.52 12.68 -7.11
CA ASP A 74 -12.79 12.66 -8.38
C ASP A 74 -11.41 11.99 -8.25
N VAL A 75 -10.76 12.07 -7.09
CA VAL A 75 -9.48 11.39 -6.81
C VAL A 75 -9.69 9.90 -6.57
N ARG A 76 -10.80 9.51 -5.92
CA ARG A 76 -11.17 8.10 -5.75
C ARG A 76 -11.53 7.45 -7.09
N LEU A 77 -12.28 8.18 -7.94
CA LEU A 77 -12.58 7.76 -9.31
C LEU A 77 -11.32 7.68 -10.18
N LEU A 78 -10.40 8.63 -10.04
CA LEU A 78 -9.07 8.54 -10.64
C LEU A 78 -8.40 7.23 -10.21
N GLY A 79 -8.34 6.91 -8.92
CA GLY A 79 -7.76 5.65 -8.44
C GLY A 79 -8.43 4.39 -8.99
N LEU A 80 -9.76 4.36 -9.11
CA LEU A 80 -10.46 3.20 -9.70
C LEU A 80 -10.19 3.05 -11.21
N LEU A 81 -9.83 4.14 -11.89
CA LEU A 81 -9.72 4.21 -13.35
C LEU A 81 -8.29 4.52 -13.83
N HIS A 82 -7.29 4.53 -12.95
CA HIS A 82 -5.97 5.12 -13.19
C HIS A 82 -5.13 4.43 -14.30
N SER A 83 -5.63 3.32 -14.86
CA SER A 83 -4.97 2.57 -15.93
C SER A 83 -5.91 2.19 -17.09
N VAL A 84 -7.11 2.80 -17.17
CA VAL A 84 -8.13 2.38 -18.14
C VAL A 84 -7.78 2.69 -19.59
N TYR A 85 -7.03 3.75 -19.86
CA TYR A 85 -6.58 4.10 -21.22
C TYR A 85 -5.26 3.42 -21.63
N GLY A 86 -4.80 2.42 -20.86
CA GLY A 86 -3.43 1.91 -20.95
C GLY A 86 -2.43 2.88 -20.32
N ASN A 87 -1.23 2.40 -20.00
CA ASN A 87 -0.18 3.24 -19.44
C ASN A 87 1.22 2.77 -19.89
N ALA A 88 2.24 3.61 -19.70
CA ALA A 88 3.60 3.36 -20.23
C ALA A 88 4.30 2.08 -19.72
N PHE A 89 3.71 1.37 -18.74
CA PHE A 89 4.30 0.17 -18.13
C PHE A 89 3.43 -1.08 -18.35
N VAL A 90 2.19 -0.92 -18.81
CA VAL A 90 1.21 -2.00 -18.99
C VAL A 90 0.36 -1.68 -20.21
N ASP A 91 0.52 -2.47 -21.27
CA ASP A 91 -0.27 -2.40 -22.52
C ASP A 91 -1.64 -3.10 -22.37
N LEU A 92 -2.33 -2.83 -21.26
CA LEU A 92 -3.72 -3.23 -21.03
C LEU A 92 -4.62 -2.03 -21.33
N VAL A 93 -4.71 -1.65 -22.61
CA VAL A 93 -5.65 -0.61 -23.03
C VAL A 93 -7.07 -1.16 -22.84
N LYS A 94 -7.78 -0.68 -21.83
CA LYS A 94 -9.17 -1.06 -21.58
C LYS A 94 -10.16 -0.12 -22.25
N PHE A 95 -9.76 1.10 -22.58
CA PHE A 95 -10.53 2.10 -23.31
C PHE A 95 -9.64 2.75 -24.37
N ASP A 96 -10.17 2.93 -25.58
CA ASP A 96 -9.47 3.71 -26.61
C ASP A 96 -9.61 5.22 -26.31
N PRO A 97 -8.52 5.92 -25.93
CA PRO A 97 -8.57 7.33 -25.58
C PRO A 97 -8.95 8.25 -26.76
N THR A 98 -8.95 7.75 -28.00
CA THR A 98 -9.37 8.53 -29.16
C THR A 98 -10.88 8.48 -29.41
N ARG A 99 -11.57 7.43 -28.91
CA ARG A 99 -12.98 7.16 -29.21
C ARG A 99 -13.89 7.14 -27.99
N GLU A 100 -13.37 6.75 -26.82
CA GLU A 100 -14.22 6.39 -25.69
C GLU A 100 -14.21 7.40 -24.54
N ARG A 101 -13.44 8.49 -24.64
CA ARG A 101 -13.36 9.54 -23.62
C ARG A 101 -14.71 10.19 -23.32
N ALA A 102 -15.50 10.46 -24.36
CA ALA A 102 -16.82 11.07 -24.19
C ALA A 102 -17.75 10.20 -23.34
N ARG A 103 -17.73 8.88 -23.55
CA ARG A 103 -18.53 7.91 -22.79
C ARG A 103 -18.07 7.82 -21.33
N LEU A 104 -16.75 7.79 -21.08
CA LEU A 104 -16.25 7.76 -19.70
C LEU A 104 -16.59 9.06 -18.97
N ARG A 105 -16.43 10.21 -19.65
CA ARG A 105 -16.79 11.53 -19.13
C ARG A 105 -18.27 11.65 -18.77
N GLU A 106 -19.16 11.09 -19.57
CA GLU A 106 -20.60 11.05 -19.26
C GLU A 106 -20.89 10.27 -17.97
N ALA A 107 -20.16 9.17 -17.74
CA ALA A 107 -20.35 8.33 -16.56
C ALA A 107 -19.76 8.93 -15.27
N VAL A 108 -18.58 9.57 -15.35
CA VAL A 108 -17.82 9.98 -14.16
C VAL A 108 -17.78 11.48 -13.92
N GLY A 109 -18.16 12.28 -14.91
CA GLY A 109 -18.03 13.73 -14.94
C GLY A 109 -16.73 14.20 -15.59
N GLU A 110 -16.74 15.45 -16.06
CA GLU A 110 -15.62 16.07 -16.79
C GLU A 110 -14.32 16.11 -15.98
N ARG A 111 -14.41 16.51 -14.71
CA ARG A 111 -13.23 16.66 -13.86
C ARG A 111 -12.52 15.32 -13.59
N ALA A 112 -13.28 14.29 -13.22
CA ALA A 112 -12.74 12.96 -12.97
C ALA A 112 -12.13 12.36 -14.25
N GLU A 113 -12.81 12.48 -15.39
CA GLU A 113 -12.28 11.98 -16.66
C GLU A 113 -10.99 12.70 -17.08
N GLN A 114 -10.92 14.02 -16.90
CA GLN A 114 -9.71 14.79 -17.19
C GLN A 114 -8.52 14.31 -16.33
N LEU A 115 -8.73 14.07 -15.04
CA LEU A 115 -7.71 13.52 -14.16
C LEU A 115 -7.23 12.14 -14.63
N VAL A 116 -8.17 11.25 -14.96
CA VAL A 116 -7.88 9.90 -15.48
C VAL A 116 -7.07 9.97 -16.76
N TYR A 117 -7.50 10.80 -17.71
CA TYR A 117 -6.81 10.98 -18.98
C TYR A 117 -5.36 11.44 -18.76
N LEU A 118 -5.17 12.53 -18.01
CA LEU A 118 -3.84 13.07 -17.74
C LEU A 118 -2.97 12.02 -17.04
N PHE A 119 -3.51 11.25 -16.09
CA PHE A 119 -2.74 10.25 -15.34
C PHE A 119 -2.31 9.08 -16.23
N CYS A 120 -3.14 8.68 -17.18
CA CYS A 120 -2.82 7.62 -18.13
C CYS A 120 -1.80 8.07 -19.19
N THR A 121 -1.88 9.33 -19.65
CA THR A 121 -1.06 9.82 -20.78
C THR A 121 0.23 10.51 -20.38
N ALA A 122 0.29 11.13 -19.19
CA ALA A 122 1.50 11.80 -18.72
C ALA A 122 2.57 10.78 -18.33
N SER A 123 3.84 11.11 -18.58
CA SER A 123 4.96 10.24 -18.21
C SER A 123 5.09 10.14 -16.68
N ARG A 124 4.66 9.00 -16.11
CA ARG A 124 4.80 8.73 -14.67
C ARG A 124 6.26 8.75 -14.22
N ALA A 125 7.17 8.18 -14.99
CA ALA A 125 8.60 8.18 -14.68
C ALA A 125 9.15 9.60 -14.58
N GLN A 126 8.77 10.47 -15.52
CA GLN A 126 9.21 11.86 -15.48
C GLN A 126 8.55 12.63 -14.33
N PHE A 127 7.24 12.46 -14.11
CA PHE A 127 6.53 13.08 -12.98
C PHE A 127 7.21 12.75 -11.65
N VAL A 128 7.41 11.46 -11.38
CA VAL A 128 8.11 10.97 -10.19
C VAL A 128 9.52 11.58 -10.11
N ARG A 129 10.30 11.56 -11.19
CA ARG A 129 11.64 12.14 -11.22
C ARG A 129 11.66 13.63 -10.86
N GLN A 130 10.65 14.40 -11.29
CA GLN A 130 10.55 15.81 -10.90
C GLN A 130 10.31 15.96 -9.40
N LEU A 131 9.39 15.18 -8.83
CA LEU A 131 9.09 15.21 -7.40
C LEU A 131 10.29 14.82 -6.55
N LEU A 132 10.98 13.73 -6.92
CA LEU A 132 12.18 13.28 -6.20
C LEU A 132 13.34 14.29 -6.29
N ALA A 133 13.39 15.08 -7.35
CA ALA A 133 14.35 16.17 -7.51
C ALA A 133 13.91 17.48 -6.81
N GLY A 134 12.75 17.50 -6.13
CA GLY A 134 12.19 18.70 -5.51
C GLY A 134 11.75 19.79 -6.50
N ARG A 135 11.50 19.42 -7.76
CA ARG A 135 11.15 20.35 -8.85
C ARG A 135 9.63 20.56 -8.93
N ILE A 136 9.09 21.15 -7.88
CA ILE A 136 7.73 21.67 -7.80
C ILE A 136 7.84 23.20 -7.84
N GLU A 137 7.15 23.83 -8.77
CA GLU A 137 7.16 25.28 -8.93
C GLU A 137 6.47 25.96 -7.72
N PRO A 138 6.72 27.26 -7.46
CA PRO A 138 6.11 27.97 -6.33
C PRO A 138 4.57 27.95 -6.33
N ASP A 139 3.95 27.87 -7.51
CA ASP A 139 2.50 27.72 -7.70
C ASP A 139 1.99 26.28 -7.51
N GLY A 140 2.87 25.33 -7.19
CA GLY A 140 2.58 23.91 -7.01
C GLY A 140 2.58 23.09 -8.30
N SER A 141 2.83 23.70 -9.45
CA SER A 141 2.82 22.99 -10.73
C SER A 141 4.11 22.21 -11.00
N VAL A 142 4.02 21.20 -11.87
CA VAL A 142 5.15 20.34 -12.25
C VAL A 142 5.18 20.16 -13.77
N GLN A 143 6.36 20.33 -14.38
CA GLN A 143 6.58 20.10 -15.81
C GLN A 143 6.84 18.62 -16.12
N VAL A 144 5.97 18.00 -16.90
CA VAL A 144 6.06 16.60 -17.36
C VAL A 144 5.98 16.56 -18.89
N GLY A 145 7.13 16.36 -19.53
CA GLY A 145 7.26 16.42 -20.99
C GLY A 145 6.92 17.82 -21.47
N GLU A 146 5.97 17.90 -22.39
CA GLU A 146 5.43 19.17 -22.92
C GLU A 146 4.29 19.74 -22.05
N GLN A 147 3.79 18.97 -21.07
CA GLN A 147 2.64 19.36 -20.25
C GLN A 147 3.08 19.95 -18.90
N ARG A 148 2.45 21.06 -18.50
CA ARG A 148 2.55 21.61 -17.14
C ARG A 148 1.31 21.18 -16.35
N LEU A 149 1.51 20.33 -15.35
CA LEU A 149 0.43 19.86 -14.49
C LEU A 149 0.19 20.89 -13.36
N PRO A 150 -1.04 21.39 -13.16
CA PRO A 150 -1.35 22.34 -12.10
C PRO A 150 -1.38 21.69 -10.72
N ALA A 151 -1.30 22.50 -9.65
CA ALA A 151 -1.15 22.06 -8.26
C ALA A 151 -2.18 21.03 -7.78
N ASP A 152 -3.45 21.22 -8.13
CA ASP A 152 -4.55 20.31 -7.81
C ASP A 152 -4.39 18.94 -8.48
N VAL A 153 -3.91 18.92 -9.73
CA VAL A 153 -3.59 17.68 -10.45
C VAL A 153 -2.33 17.02 -9.87
N VAL A 154 -1.29 17.80 -9.55
CA VAL A 154 -0.05 17.31 -8.91
C VAL A 154 -0.36 16.63 -7.58
N GLY A 155 -1.15 17.27 -6.72
CA GLY A 155 -1.59 16.70 -5.44
C GLY A 155 -2.34 15.38 -5.61
N ALA A 156 -3.32 15.33 -6.53
CA ALA A 156 -4.06 14.11 -6.84
C ALA A 156 -3.15 13.00 -7.36
N PHE A 157 -2.20 13.32 -8.24
CA PHE A 157 -1.27 12.37 -8.83
C PHE A 157 -0.32 11.80 -7.80
N ILE A 158 0.18 12.61 -6.87
CA ILE A 158 1.01 12.15 -5.76
C ILE A 158 0.24 11.12 -4.94
N VAL A 159 -0.96 11.49 -4.46
CA VAL A 159 -1.76 10.62 -3.59
C VAL A 159 -2.11 9.30 -4.29
N VAL A 160 -2.56 9.36 -5.55
CA VAL A 160 -2.90 8.14 -6.30
C VAL A 160 -1.66 7.31 -6.62
N SER A 161 -0.52 7.92 -6.93
CA SER A 161 0.74 7.19 -7.15
C SER A 161 1.22 6.49 -5.87
N MET A 162 1.03 7.10 -4.70
CA MET A 162 1.34 6.46 -3.42
C MET A 162 0.46 5.21 -3.19
N ALA A 163 -0.85 5.32 -3.43
CA ALA A 163 -1.80 4.22 -3.27
C ALA A 163 -1.55 3.10 -4.29
N ASP A 164 -1.40 3.43 -5.57
CA ASP A 164 -1.08 2.51 -6.68
C ASP A 164 0.21 1.73 -6.39
N THR A 165 1.30 2.46 -6.11
CA THR A 165 2.61 1.85 -5.86
C THR A 165 2.57 0.94 -4.62
N CYS A 166 1.93 1.39 -3.54
CA CYS A 166 1.78 0.59 -2.33
C CYS A 166 1.01 -0.71 -2.60
N GLU A 167 -0.07 -0.67 -3.39
CA GLU A 167 -0.94 -1.81 -3.66
C GLU A 167 -0.22 -2.95 -4.38
N GLN A 168 0.59 -2.63 -5.38
CA GLN A 168 1.03 -3.62 -6.36
C GLN A 168 2.47 -4.13 -6.17
N TRP A 169 3.33 -3.38 -5.47
CA TRP A 169 4.77 -3.62 -5.55
C TRP A 169 5.25 -4.68 -4.56
N PHE A 170 6.01 -5.64 -5.08
CA PHE A 170 6.75 -6.67 -4.33
C PHE A 170 7.96 -7.13 -5.15
N ALA A 171 8.75 -8.08 -4.62
CA ALA A 171 10.04 -8.49 -5.20
C ALA A 171 10.00 -8.79 -6.72
N TRP A 172 8.99 -9.48 -7.24
CA TRP A 172 8.90 -9.77 -8.67
C TRP A 172 8.91 -8.49 -9.53
N GLN A 173 8.12 -7.48 -9.14
CA GLN A 173 8.09 -6.20 -9.82
C GLN A 173 9.37 -5.39 -9.55
N GLU A 174 9.90 -5.46 -8.33
CA GLU A 174 11.14 -4.76 -7.96
C GLU A 174 12.34 -5.27 -8.75
N ASP A 175 12.45 -6.57 -8.98
CA ASP A 175 13.55 -7.19 -9.73
C ASP A 175 13.49 -6.83 -11.22
N ILE A 176 12.29 -6.81 -11.81
CA ILE A 176 12.07 -6.40 -13.21
C ILE A 176 12.35 -4.91 -13.41
N TYR A 177 11.91 -4.08 -12.46
CA TYR A 177 12.00 -2.61 -12.54
C TYR A 177 12.98 -2.03 -11.52
N SER A 178 14.13 -2.69 -11.31
CA SER A 178 15.11 -2.38 -10.25
C SER A 178 15.67 -0.96 -10.29
N GLY A 179 15.64 -0.30 -11.45
CA GLY A 179 16.05 1.10 -11.63
C GLY A 179 14.96 2.15 -11.44
N PHE A 180 13.69 1.78 -11.28
CA PHE A 180 12.56 2.74 -11.31
C PHE A 180 12.78 3.95 -10.38
N PRO A 181 12.55 5.20 -10.85
CA PRO A 181 11.98 5.59 -12.16
C PRO A 181 12.97 5.58 -13.34
N ASP A 182 14.23 5.23 -13.11
CA ASP A 182 15.36 5.34 -14.02
C ASP A 182 15.76 3.97 -14.57
N VAL A 183 14.80 3.25 -15.12
CA VAL A 183 15.03 1.91 -15.70
C VAL A 183 15.74 2.07 -17.06
N PRO A 184 16.99 1.57 -17.22
CA PRO A 184 17.69 1.64 -18.50
C PRO A 184 16.90 0.92 -19.61
N GLN A 185 16.66 1.60 -20.73
CA GLN A 185 15.99 1.04 -21.91
C GLN A 185 17.03 0.54 -22.94
N VAL A 186 18.00 -0.25 -22.49
CA VAL A 186 19.05 -0.81 -23.34
C VAL A 186 18.80 -2.31 -23.56
N PRO A 187 19.01 -2.85 -24.77
CA PRO A 187 18.98 -4.29 -25.00
C PRO A 187 20.02 -4.99 -24.10
N GLN A 188 19.56 -5.93 -23.28
CA GLN A 188 20.39 -6.71 -22.38
C GLN A 188 20.04 -8.20 -22.51
N ALA A 189 20.99 -9.10 -22.25
CA ALA A 189 20.69 -10.52 -22.16
C ALA A 189 19.66 -10.72 -21.04
N ALA A 190 18.45 -11.17 -21.40
CA ALA A 190 17.35 -11.24 -20.46
C ALA A 190 17.65 -12.27 -19.37
N HIS A 191 17.65 -11.83 -18.11
CA HIS A 191 17.65 -12.72 -16.96
C HIS A 191 16.22 -13.20 -16.69
N TRP A 192 15.75 -14.13 -17.51
CA TRP A 192 14.38 -14.65 -17.48
C TRP A 192 13.94 -15.16 -16.10
N MET A 193 14.88 -15.57 -15.24
CA MET A 193 14.58 -15.99 -13.86
C MET A 193 13.89 -14.88 -13.06
N ALA A 194 14.25 -13.61 -13.28
CA ALA A 194 13.61 -12.47 -12.60
C ALA A 194 12.15 -12.25 -13.05
N ALA A 195 11.77 -12.80 -14.22
CA ALA A 195 10.41 -12.72 -14.74
C ALA A 195 9.52 -13.90 -14.30
N LEU A 196 10.07 -14.95 -13.66
CA LEU A 196 9.26 -16.07 -13.19
C LEU A 196 8.26 -15.61 -12.14
N TRP A 197 6.98 -15.75 -12.46
CA TRP A 197 5.88 -15.37 -11.59
C TRP A 197 5.39 -16.57 -10.75
N PRO A 198 5.01 -16.38 -9.47
CA PRO A 198 4.97 -15.12 -8.72
C PRO A 198 6.33 -14.73 -8.10
N GLY A 199 7.40 -15.46 -8.40
CA GLY A 199 8.70 -15.25 -7.77
C GLY A 199 8.64 -15.53 -6.26
N PRO A 200 9.58 -14.97 -5.47
CA PRO A 200 9.66 -15.24 -4.03
C PRO A 200 8.61 -14.47 -3.20
N MET A 201 7.89 -13.51 -3.78
CA MET A 201 6.91 -12.67 -3.06
C MET A 201 7.48 -11.91 -1.85
N ARG A 202 8.79 -11.72 -1.75
CA ARG A 202 9.44 -10.93 -0.69
C ARG A 202 8.88 -9.50 -0.69
N PRO A 203 8.62 -8.89 0.48
CA PRO A 203 8.19 -7.50 0.55
C PRO A 203 9.21 -6.55 -0.10
N PRO A 204 8.75 -5.42 -0.67
CA PRO A 204 9.64 -4.50 -1.36
C PRO A 204 10.71 -3.94 -0.41
N SER A 205 11.90 -3.66 -0.97
CA SER A 205 13.07 -3.21 -0.20
C SER A 205 13.45 -1.74 -0.38
N ARG A 206 12.77 -0.99 -1.26
CA ARG A 206 13.06 0.44 -1.50
C ARG A 206 11.85 1.29 -1.86
N ILE A 207 10.67 0.69 -1.90
CA ILE A 207 9.49 1.30 -2.50
C ILE A 207 8.74 2.17 -1.49
N TYR A 208 8.70 1.79 -0.22
CA TYR A 208 8.09 2.62 0.80
C TYR A 208 8.92 3.87 1.10
N ALA A 209 10.25 3.79 1.00
CA ALA A 209 11.15 4.93 1.01
C ALA A 209 10.83 5.90 -0.13
N HIS A 210 10.64 5.38 -1.34
CA HIS A 210 10.17 6.16 -2.48
C HIS A 210 8.79 6.79 -2.21
N ILE A 211 7.79 6.00 -1.81
CA ILE A 211 6.44 6.50 -1.51
C ILE A 211 6.48 7.59 -0.42
N SER A 212 7.37 7.46 0.57
CA SER A 212 7.53 8.48 1.63
C SER A 212 8.05 9.82 1.09
N GLN A 213 8.92 9.80 0.07
CA GLN A 213 9.39 11.01 -0.60
C GLN A 213 8.27 11.66 -1.43
N LEU A 214 7.42 10.86 -2.08
CA LEU A 214 6.21 11.37 -2.73
C LEU A 214 5.26 12.00 -1.70
N GLY A 215 5.04 11.33 -0.57
CA GLY A 215 4.27 11.88 0.54
C GLY A 215 4.82 13.23 1.01
N ALA A 216 6.13 13.32 1.26
CA ALA A 216 6.77 14.56 1.70
C ALA A 216 6.57 15.73 0.72
N ALA A 217 6.46 15.46 -0.58
CA ALA A 217 6.16 16.49 -1.58
C ALA A 217 4.79 17.17 -1.36
N LEU A 218 3.81 16.49 -0.74
CA LEU A 218 2.52 17.08 -0.36
C LEU A 218 2.64 18.18 0.70
N GLN A 219 3.78 18.29 1.39
CA GLN A 219 4.04 19.37 2.35
C GLN A 219 4.41 20.69 1.66
N HIS A 220 4.60 20.70 0.34
CA HIS A 220 4.85 21.93 -0.42
C HIS A 220 3.73 22.96 -0.15
N PRO A 221 4.04 24.25 0.08
CA PRO A 221 3.04 25.25 0.49
C PRO A 221 1.84 25.38 -0.45
N ALA A 222 2.04 25.22 -1.75
CA ALA A 222 0.98 25.29 -2.74
C ALA A 222 0.15 23.99 -2.88
N LEU A 223 0.62 22.87 -2.31
CA LEU A 223 -0.08 21.57 -2.35
C LEU A 223 -0.77 21.26 -1.02
N LYS A 224 -0.17 21.69 0.09
CA LYS A 224 -0.63 21.40 1.44
C LYS A 224 -2.04 21.95 1.65
N GLY A 225 -2.97 21.05 2.01
CA GLY A 225 -4.37 21.40 2.27
C GLY A 225 -5.29 21.37 1.04
N LEU A 226 -4.78 21.12 -0.17
CA LEU A 226 -5.62 20.92 -1.35
C LEU A 226 -6.44 19.62 -1.27
N LEU A 227 -5.86 18.58 -0.65
CA LEU A 227 -6.48 17.28 -0.44
C LEU A 227 -6.31 16.86 1.02
N PRO A 228 -7.19 15.99 1.55
CA PRO A 228 -6.96 15.32 2.83
C PRO A 228 -5.59 14.64 2.85
N MET A 229 -4.78 14.90 3.87
CA MET A 229 -3.44 14.36 3.97
C MET A 229 -3.47 12.86 4.29
N PRO A 230 -2.77 11.99 3.53
CA PRO A 230 -2.63 10.59 3.89
C PRO A 230 -2.07 10.43 5.32
N PRO A 231 -2.60 9.50 6.15
CA PRO A 231 -2.18 9.30 7.54
C PRO A 231 -0.87 8.49 7.68
N VAL A 232 -0.15 8.27 6.58
CA VAL A 232 1.09 7.49 6.53
C VAL A 232 2.31 8.39 6.71
N PHE A 233 3.42 7.83 7.19
CA PHE A 233 4.67 8.57 7.42
C PHE A 233 4.49 9.84 8.28
N ASP A 234 3.69 9.72 9.35
CA ASP A 234 3.32 10.84 10.23
C ASP A 234 2.72 12.01 9.44
N HIS A 235 1.58 11.74 8.79
CA HIS A 235 0.90 12.69 7.91
C HIS A 235 1.82 13.27 6.81
N CYS A 236 2.61 12.40 6.20
CA CYS A 236 3.57 12.74 5.15
C CYS A 236 4.61 13.79 5.59
N THR A 237 4.93 13.90 6.88
CA THR A 237 5.96 14.82 7.38
C THR A 237 7.32 14.15 7.53
N ARG A 238 7.35 12.82 7.57
CA ARG A 238 8.58 12.02 7.69
C ARG A 238 8.85 11.24 6.42
N THR A 239 10.12 10.91 6.21
CA THR A 239 10.57 10.01 5.14
C THR A 239 11.23 8.78 5.73
N LEU A 240 11.22 7.69 4.97
CA LEU A 240 11.92 6.44 5.26
C LEU A 240 13.21 6.40 4.44
N ALA A 241 14.33 6.10 5.08
CA ALA A 241 15.60 5.93 4.37
C ALA A 241 15.58 4.61 3.59
N ALA A 242 16.10 4.62 2.35
CA ALA A 242 16.14 3.43 1.51
C ALA A 242 16.97 2.29 2.15
N GLY A 243 18.06 2.64 2.86
CA GLY A 243 18.86 1.67 3.61
C GLY A 243 18.09 1.01 4.75
N ASP A 244 17.25 1.77 5.46
CA ASP A 244 16.43 1.26 6.55
C ASP A 244 15.34 0.32 6.03
N GLU A 245 14.67 0.66 4.91
CA GLU A 245 13.70 -0.23 4.27
C GLU A 245 14.34 -1.53 3.80
N ALA A 246 15.51 -1.46 3.16
CA ALA A 246 16.21 -2.64 2.66
C ALA A 246 16.64 -3.58 3.80
N ALA A 247 17.17 -3.00 4.89
CA ALA A 247 17.53 -3.76 6.08
C ALA A 247 16.29 -4.37 6.76
N ALA A 248 15.19 -3.61 6.90
CA ALA A 248 13.94 -4.12 7.46
C ALA A 248 13.35 -5.27 6.63
N SER A 249 13.30 -5.12 5.29
CA SER A 249 12.89 -6.16 4.35
C SER A 249 13.72 -7.43 4.53
N SER A 250 15.05 -7.29 4.63
CA SER A 250 15.96 -8.44 4.76
C SER A 250 15.82 -9.16 6.10
N LEU A 251 15.69 -8.42 7.21
CA LEU A 251 15.50 -8.97 8.55
C LEU A 251 14.15 -9.66 8.71
N TYR A 252 13.08 -9.07 8.18
CA TYR A 252 11.77 -9.71 8.14
C TYR A 252 11.81 -10.97 7.29
N TRP A 253 12.41 -10.90 6.10
CA TRP A 253 12.44 -12.03 5.17
C TRP A 253 13.24 -13.22 5.70
N SER A 254 14.36 -13.00 6.40
CA SER A 254 15.15 -14.11 6.97
C SER A 254 14.36 -14.94 7.99
N VAL A 255 13.47 -14.31 8.75
CA VAL A 255 12.57 -14.99 9.69
C VAL A 255 11.48 -15.75 8.94
N ILE A 256 10.87 -15.10 7.96
CA ILE A 256 9.76 -15.65 7.19
C ILE A 256 10.17 -16.82 6.29
N ALA A 257 11.31 -16.70 5.62
CA ALA A 257 11.87 -17.74 4.75
C ALA A 257 12.44 -18.92 5.54
N GLN A 258 12.55 -18.78 6.87
CA GLN A 258 13.16 -19.77 7.76
C GLN A 258 14.61 -20.07 7.38
N ASP A 259 15.34 -19.03 6.97
CA ASP A 259 16.78 -19.12 6.65
C ASP A 259 17.62 -19.42 7.90
N GLN A 260 17.00 -19.48 9.08
CA GLN A 260 17.57 -19.87 10.36
C GLN A 260 16.63 -20.87 11.06
N PRO A 261 17.17 -21.86 11.81
CA PRO A 261 16.34 -22.79 12.59
C PRO A 261 15.49 -22.04 13.63
N LEU A 262 14.16 -22.15 13.54
CA LEU A 262 13.21 -21.54 14.49
C LEU A 262 13.11 -22.28 15.83
N VAL A 263 14.15 -23.01 16.23
CA VAL A 263 14.22 -23.80 17.47
C VAL A 263 14.39 -22.89 18.69
N GLN A 264 15.02 -21.72 18.52
CA GLN A 264 15.19 -20.68 19.55
C GLN A 264 14.62 -19.36 19.03
N MET A 265 13.69 -18.76 19.76
CA MET A 265 12.92 -17.61 19.29
C MET A 265 13.66 -16.27 19.41
N ASP A 266 14.68 -16.17 20.26
CA ASP A 266 15.36 -14.91 20.58
C ASP A 266 15.95 -14.23 19.34
N GLY A 267 16.54 -15.00 18.42
CA GLY A 267 17.07 -14.47 17.16
C GLY A 267 15.98 -13.90 16.25
N ALA A 268 14.84 -14.60 16.14
CA ALA A 268 13.70 -14.14 15.35
C ALA A 268 13.05 -12.90 15.97
N VAL A 269 12.90 -12.87 17.30
CA VAL A 269 12.40 -11.71 18.05
C VAL A 269 13.32 -10.51 17.83
N ALA A 270 14.62 -10.66 18.01
CA ALA A 270 15.59 -9.57 17.82
C ALA A 270 15.60 -9.03 16.38
N ALA A 271 15.53 -9.92 15.38
CA ALA A 271 15.45 -9.54 13.97
C ALA A 271 14.18 -8.73 13.66
N LEU A 272 13.01 -9.19 14.13
CA LEU A 272 11.74 -8.51 13.90
C LEU A 272 11.62 -7.19 14.67
N GLU A 273 12.12 -7.13 15.92
CA GLU A 273 12.20 -5.89 16.67
C GLU A 273 13.07 -4.86 15.95
N HIS A 274 14.19 -5.29 15.36
CA HIS A 274 15.05 -4.40 14.59
C HIS A 274 14.41 -3.99 13.26
N ALA A 275 13.75 -4.91 12.56
CA ALA A 275 12.98 -4.59 11.35
C ALA A 275 11.89 -3.54 11.63
N ALA A 276 11.14 -3.68 12.74
CA ALA A 276 10.12 -2.73 13.17
C ALA A 276 10.70 -1.35 13.55
N ARG A 277 11.92 -1.30 14.13
CA ARG A 277 12.62 -0.02 14.39
C ARG A 277 13.01 0.71 13.10
N LEU A 278 13.51 -0.04 12.12
CA LEU A 278 13.99 0.51 10.86
C LEU A 278 12.84 0.94 9.95
N ASN A 279 11.77 0.16 9.89
CA ASN A 279 10.56 0.50 9.15
C ASN A 279 9.32 0.40 10.05
N PRO A 280 9.02 1.44 10.86
CA PRO A 280 7.85 1.46 11.74
C PRO A 280 6.53 1.69 10.99
N TRP A 281 6.58 1.87 9.66
CA TRP A 281 5.43 2.23 8.84
C TRP A 281 4.69 1.02 8.26
N VAL A 282 5.17 -0.20 8.53
CA VAL A 282 4.60 -1.47 8.05
C VAL A 282 4.22 -2.37 9.22
N GLY A 283 3.14 -3.14 9.05
CA GLY A 283 2.51 -3.87 10.16
C GLY A 283 3.03 -5.31 10.32
N GLU A 284 3.54 -5.91 9.25
CA GLU A 284 3.85 -7.34 9.18
C GLU A 284 4.97 -7.77 10.12
N PRO A 285 6.11 -7.06 10.24
CA PRO A 285 7.11 -7.39 11.25
C PRO A 285 6.54 -7.32 12.68
N GLN A 286 5.70 -6.31 12.95
CA GLN A 286 5.08 -6.10 14.26
C GLN A 286 4.05 -7.19 14.59
N MET A 287 3.28 -7.62 13.60
CA MET A 287 2.31 -8.70 13.74
C MET A 287 3.00 -10.04 14.02
N VAL A 288 4.05 -10.41 13.25
CA VAL A 288 4.77 -11.68 13.50
C VAL A 288 5.40 -11.64 14.89
N LEU A 289 5.95 -10.50 15.27
CA LEU A 289 6.52 -10.27 16.58
C LEU A 289 5.47 -10.43 17.70
N ALA A 290 4.25 -9.93 17.50
CA ALA A 290 3.14 -10.13 18.44
C ALA A 290 2.83 -11.61 18.66
N GLN A 291 2.85 -12.42 17.60
CA GLN A 291 2.65 -13.87 17.70
C GLN A 291 3.79 -14.54 18.49
N LEU A 292 5.05 -14.18 18.22
CA LEU A 292 6.19 -14.70 18.98
C LEU A 292 6.10 -14.30 20.47
N TYR A 293 5.71 -13.06 20.76
CA TYR A 293 5.49 -12.63 22.14
C TYR A 293 4.37 -13.42 22.84
N LEU A 294 3.26 -13.73 22.15
CA LEU A 294 2.22 -14.60 22.71
C LEU A 294 2.73 -16.00 23.01
N ILE A 295 3.46 -16.60 22.08
CA ILE A 295 4.07 -17.93 22.25
C ILE A 295 5.02 -17.93 23.46
N ALA A 296 5.74 -16.83 23.68
CA ALA A 296 6.63 -16.64 24.82
C ALA A 296 5.93 -16.20 26.13
N GLY A 297 4.60 -16.09 26.16
CA GLY A 297 3.85 -15.64 27.33
C GLY A 297 3.97 -14.13 27.64
N ARG A 298 4.57 -13.35 26.75
CA ARG A 298 4.84 -11.90 26.87
C ARG A 298 3.62 -11.08 26.43
N SER A 299 2.53 -11.21 27.18
CA SER A 299 1.21 -10.70 26.77
C SER A 299 1.16 -9.18 26.56
N LYS A 300 1.88 -8.39 27.38
CA LYS A 300 1.91 -6.93 27.24
C LYS A 300 2.62 -6.48 25.96
N GLU A 301 3.78 -7.07 25.67
CA GLU A 301 4.51 -6.78 24.44
C GLU A 301 3.75 -7.28 23.20
N ALA A 302 3.07 -8.44 23.31
CA ALA A 302 2.20 -8.95 22.25
C ALA A 302 1.06 -7.97 21.93
N GLU A 303 0.37 -7.46 22.95
CA GLU A 303 -0.70 -6.47 22.76
C GLU A 303 -0.17 -5.20 22.09
N ALA A 304 0.98 -4.68 22.54
CA ALA A 304 1.58 -3.48 21.98
C ALA A 304 1.98 -3.67 20.49
N ALA A 305 2.61 -4.80 20.17
CA ALA A 305 3.03 -5.13 18.81
C ALA A 305 1.83 -5.36 17.88
N ALA A 306 0.81 -6.09 18.32
CA ALA A 306 -0.42 -6.29 17.54
C ALA A 306 -1.18 -4.97 17.34
N THR A 307 -1.19 -4.09 18.35
CA THR A 307 -1.79 -2.75 18.26
C THR A 307 -1.07 -1.88 17.22
N GLY A 308 0.27 -1.88 17.22
CA GLY A 308 1.07 -1.18 16.21
C GLY A 308 0.85 -1.72 14.80
N ALA A 309 0.76 -3.05 14.64
CA ALA A 309 0.42 -3.66 13.36
C ALA A 309 -0.95 -3.18 12.83
N LEU A 310 -1.98 -3.18 13.70
CA LEU A 310 -3.31 -2.67 13.36
C LEU A 310 -3.28 -1.19 12.98
N GLN A 311 -2.46 -0.38 13.65
CA GLN A 311 -2.26 1.02 13.27
C GLN A 311 -1.70 1.14 11.85
N CYS A 312 -0.66 0.37 11.50
CA CYS A 312 -0.09 0.38 10.15
C CYS A 312 -1.11 -0.07 9.10
N TYR A 313 -1.80 -1.19 9.32
CA TYR A 313 -2.81 -1.68 8.39
C TYR A 313 -3.98 -0.71 8.23
N SER A 314 -4.38 -0.02 9.31
CA SER A 314 -5.43 1.01 9.27
C SER A 314 -4.98 2.30 8.61
N ALA A 315 -3.67 2.61 8.60
CA ALA A 315 -3.13 3.77 7.89
C ALA A 315 -3.03 3.53 6.38
N TRP A 316 -2.72 2.30 5.96
CA TRP A 316 -2.53 1.99 4.55
C TRP A 316 -3.79 1.49 3.84
N GLY A 317 -4.62 0.68 4.49
CA GLY A 317 -5.65 -0.08 3.78
C GLY A 317 -5.04 -1.10 2.79
N ASN A 318 -3.77 -1.46 3.02
CA ASN A 318 -2.99 -2.34 2.17
C ASN A 318 -1.92 -3.08 2.99
N ALA A 319 -1.34 -4.13 2.39
CA ALA A 319 -0.27 -4.92 2.98
C ALA A 319 1.09 -4.56 2.37
N TRP A 320 2.16 -4.55 3.14
CA TRP A 320 3.54 -4.50 2.63
C TRP A 320 3.98 -5.89 2.16
N ASP A 321 3.58 -6.96 2.86
CA ASP A 321 3.77 -8.33 2.41
C ASP A 321 2.55 -8.81 1.61
N LYS A 322 2.76 -9.02 0.30
CA LYS A 322 1.72 -9.38 -0.66
C LYS A 322 1.37 -10.87 -0.69
N ARG A 323 2.02 -11.72 0.10
CA ARG A 323 1.70 -13.16 0.17
C ARG A 323 0.31 -13.42 0.74
N VAL A 324 -0.16 -12.50 1.58
CA VAL A 324 -1.46 -12.56 2.23
C VAL A 324 -2.15 -11.22 2.00
N GLN A 325 -3.47 -11.27 1.85
CA GLN A 325 -4.28 -10.09 1.60
C GLN A 325 -4.47 -9.25 2.87
N TRP A 326 -4.68 -7.95 2.70
CA TRP A 326 -4.74 -6.98 3.81
C TRP A 326 -5.80 -7.32 4.86
N ASP A 327 -6.95 -7.80 4.44
CA ASP A 327 -8.06 -8.24 5.29
C ASP A 327 -7.66 -9.41 6.20
N ALA A 328 -6.92 -10.38 5.66
CA ALA A 328 -6.39 -11.50 6.43
C ALA A 328 -5.30 -11.06 7.41
N TRP A 329 -4.42 -10.12 7.03
CA TRP A 329 -3.47 -9.50 7.96
C TRP A 329 -4.17 -8.74 9.10
N MET A 330 -5.21 -7.96 8.78
CA MET A 330 -6.07 -7.27 9.76
C MET A 330 -6.74 -8.26 10.71
N ALA A 331 -7.35 -9.33 10.18
CA ALA A 331 -8.01 -10.35 10.98
C ALA A 331 -7.02 -11.02 11.94
N TRP A 332 -5.85 -11.42 11.44
CA TRP A 332 -4.85 -12.09 12.25
C TRP A 332 -4.29 -11.18 13.36
N ALA A 333 -3.95 -9.92 13.05
CA ALA A 333 -3.50 -8.97 14.08
C ALA A 333 -4.58 -8.69 15.15
N ARG A 334 -5.87 -8.67 14.78
CA ARG A 334 -6.96 -8.56 15.76
C ARG A 334 -7.05 -9.81 16.65
N ILE A 335 -6.86 -11.01 16.10
CA ILE A 335 -6.84 -12.27 16.87
C ILE A 335 -5.68 -12.25 17.87
N LEU A 336 -4.48 -11.87 17.43
CA LEU A 336 -3.31 -11.75 18.32
C LEU A 336 -3.55 -10.74 19.43
N ARG A 337 -4.10 -9.56 19.11
CA ARG A 337 -4.43 -8.54 20.11
C ARG A 337 -5.46 -9.04 21.13
N GLN A 338 -6.55 -9.67 20.68
CA GLN A 338 -7.54 -10.25 21.58
C GLN A 338 -6.96 -11.39 22.44
N GLY A 339 -6.10 -12.23 21.85
CA GLY A 339 -5.39 -13.29 22.57
C GLY A 339 -4.51 -12.73 23.68
N ALA A 340 -3.78 -11.64 23.41
CA ALA A 340 -2.92 -10.95 24.39
C ALA A 340 -3.74 -10.34 25.54
N GLN A 341 -4.88 -9.73 25.23
CA GLN A 341 -5.76 -9.09 26.21
C GLN A 341 -6.50 -10.08 27.10
N THR A 342 -6.87 -11.24 26.54
CA THR A 342 -7.67 -12.25 27.25
C THR A 342 -6.84 -13.37 27.85
N GLY A 343 -5.53 -13.42 27.56
CA GLY A 343 -4.67 -14.55 27.86
C GLY A 343 -5.01 -15.82 27.08
N ALA A 344 -5.80 -15.71 26.01
CA ALA A 344 -6.26 -16.84 25.22
C ALA A 344 -5.31 -17.08 24.02
N TRP A 345 -4.34 -17.99 24.20
CA TRP A 345 -3.50 -18.51 23.12
C TRP A 345 -3.42 -20.04 23.23
N PRO A 346 -3.48 -20.81 22.12
CA PRO A 346 -3.43 -22.25 22.20
C PRO A 346 -2.09 -22.76 22.74
N GLU A 347 -2.13 -23.61 23.78
CA GLU A 347 -0.95 -24.28 24.34
C GLU A 347 -0.40 -25.38 23.41
N ARG A 348 -1.22 -25.84 22.45
CA ARG A 348 -0.87 -26.90 21.51
C ARG A 348 -0.95 -26.42 20.07
N LEU A 349 0.08 -26.76 19.28
CA LEU A 349 0.18 -26.35 17.88
C LEU A 349 -1.01 -26.82 17.01
N ASP A 350 -1.55 -28.01 17.27
CA ASP A 350 -2.71 -28.54 16.53
C ASP A 350 -4.00 -27.74 16.76
N LYS A 351 -4.03 -26.86 17.77
CA LYS A 351 -5.16 -25.97 18.05
C LYS A 351 -5.06 -24.62 17.36
N LEU A 352 -3.95 -24.30 16.70
CA LEU A 352 -3.76 -23.02 16.01
C LEU A 352 -4.83 -22.78 14.94
N ASN A 353 -5.26 -23.81 14.22
CA ASN A 353 -6.31 -23.70 13.19
C ASN A 353 -7.71 -23.36 13.75
N ASN A 354 -7.89 -23.34 15.08
CA ASN A 354 -9.17 -23.04 15.72
C ASN A 354 -9.21 -21.64 16.35
N VAL A 355 -8.17 -20.82 16.19
CA VAL A 355 -8.19 -19.45 16.70
C VAL A 355 -9.13 -18.58 15.87
N ALA A 356 -9.95 -17.78 16.55
CA ALA A 356 -10.92 -16.90 15.93
C ALA A 356 -11.22 -15.73 16.86
N LEU A 357 -11.70 -14.63 16.28
CA LEU A 357 -12.22 -13.51 17.06
C LEU A 357 -13.46 -13.94 17.82
N ARG A 358 -13.48 -13.65 19.11
CA ARG A 358 -14.63 -13.83 19.99
C ARG A 358 -15.37 -12.50 20.14
N PRO A 359 -16.69 -12.51 20.33
CA PRO A 359 -17.42 -11.30 20.68
C PRO A 359 -16.85 -10.70 21.97
N GLU A 360 -16.77 -9.38 22.04
CA GLU A 360 -16.54 -8.69 23.32
C GLU A 360 -17.67 -9.11 24.27
N ARG A 361 -17.34 -9.56 25.49
CA ARG A 361 -18.37 -9.87 26.47
C ARG A 361 -19.06 -8.54 26.85
N PRO A 362 -20.40 -8.51 26.88
CA PRO A 362 -21.17 -7.31 27.20
C PRO A 362 -20.86 -6.76 28.59
#